data_AF-A0A7R6W0J8-F1
#
_entry.id   AF-A0A7R6W0J8-F1
#
_cell.length_a   1.000
_cell.length_b   1.000
_cell.length_c   1.000
_cell.angle_alpha   90.00
_cell.angle_beta   90.00
_cell.angle_gamma   90.00
#
_symmetry.space_group_name_H-M   'P 1'
#
loop_
_entity.id
_entity.type
_entity.pdbx_description
1 polymer ?
#
loop_
_entity_poly.entity_id
_entity_poly.type
_entity_poly.pdbx_seq_one_letter_code
_entity_poly.pdbx_strand_id
1 'polypeptide(L)'
;MSLTLLDIESIANLSYLAIDKNQIYDILKKINDIFSLIKSIKNIDTTNIEPLYYPISLIQEKILFLRKDITIKNNNYFKNYQNLAPIIHDSLYIVPKIF
;
A
#
# COMPACT_ATOMS: atom_id res chain seq x y z
N MET A 1 -20.96 11.65 -3.51
CA MET A 1 -20.34 11.94 -4.80
C MET A 1 -19.87 10.62 -5.36
N SER A 2 -20.28 10.32 -6.60
CA SER A 2 -19.75 9.21 -7.38
C SER A 2 -18.43 9.62 -8.01
N LEU A 3 -17.50 8.68 -8.15
CA LEU A 3 -16.23 8.90 -8.85
C LEU A 3 -16.45 8.97 -10.35
N THR A 4 -15.62 9.78 -11.01
CA THR A 4 -15.56 9.97 -12.46
C THR A 4 -14.44 9.13 -13.08
N LEU A 5 -14.39 9.06 -14.42
CA LEU A 5 -13.34 8.35 -15.14
C LEU A 5 -11.94 8.95 -14.86
N LEU A 6 -11.84 10.27 -14.77
CA LEU A 6 -10.59 10.99 -14.45
C LEU A 6 -10.05 10.62 -13.06
N ASP A 7 -10.96 10.38 -12.10
CA ASP A 7 -10.57 9.97 -10.76
C ASP A 7 -9.99 8.55 -10.76
N ILE A 8 -10.55 7.65 -11.59
CA ILE A 8 -10.04 6.29 -11.77
C ILE A 8 -8.65 6.30 -12.40
N GLU A 9 -8.43 7.13 -13.43
CA GLU A 9 -7.11 7.30 -14.05
C GLU A 9 -6.07 7.85 -13.05
N SER A 10 -6.49 8.80 -12.21
CA SER A 10 -5.62 9.36 -11.17
C SER A 10 -5.25 8.32 -10.12
N ILE A 11 -6.21 7.51 -9.66
CA ILE A 11 -5.96 6.40 -8.73
C ILE A 11 -5.04 5.35 -9.36
N ALA A 12 -5.26 5.00 -10.63
CA ALA A 12 -4.42 4.06 -11.38
C ALA A 12 -2.95 4.52 -11.38
N ASN A 13 -2.74 5.79 -11.70
CA ASN A 13 -1.41 6.39 -11.73
C ASN A 13 -0.74 6.38 -10.34
N LEU A 14 -1.47 6.76 -9.28
CA LEU A 14 -0.95 6.73 -7.90
C LEU A 14 -0.60 5.31 -7.44
N SER A 15 -1.33 4.31 -7.92
CA SER A 15 -1.10 2.90 -7.60
C SER A 15 -0.08 2.20 -8.52
N TYR A 16 0.48 2.92 -9.50
CA TYR A 16 1.35 2.35 -10.54
C TYR A 16 0.71 1.16 -11.29
N LEU A 17 -0.61 1.23 -11.53
CA LEU A 17 -1.36 0.21 -12.27
C LEU A 17 -1.71 0.72 -13.67
N ALA A 18 -1.36 -0.05 -14.70
CA ALA A 18 -1.84 0.17 -16.05
C ALA A 18 -3.26 -0.40 -16.19
N ILE A 19 -4.21 0.41 -16.65
CA ILE A 19 -5.59 -0.02 -16.88
C ILE A 19 -5.90 0.04 -18.37
N ASP A 20 -6.42 -1.05 -18.92
CA ASP A 20 -6.91 -1.08 -20.29
C ASP A 20 -8.22 -0.28 -20.42
N LYS A 21 -8.40 0.43 -21.54
CA LYS A 21 -9.59 1.28 -21.78
C LYS A 21 -10.89 0.48 -21.72
N ASN A 22 -10.84 -0.79 -22.09
CA ASN A 22 -11.99 -1.69 -22.05
C ASN A 22 -12.44 -2.03 -20.61
N GLN A 23 -11.53 -1.95 -19.63
CA GLN A 23 -11.78 -2.33 -18.24
C GLN A 23 -12.16 -1.14 -17.35
N ILE A 24 -11.87 0.09 -17.79
CA ILE A 24 -12.08 1.31 -16.99
C ILE A 24 -13.54 1.46 -16.52
N TYR A 25 -14.51 1.18 -17.38
CA TYR A 25 -15.94 1.30 -17.01
C TYR A 25 -16.36 0.28 -15.96
N ASP A 26 -15.88 -0.95 -16.07
CA ASP A 26 -16.15 -2.01 -15.08
C ASP A 26 -15.51 -1.69 -13.74
N ILE A 27 -14.28 -1.17 -13.74
CA ILE A 27 -13.57 -0.74 -12.53
C ILE A 27 -14.29 0.43 -11.88
N LEU A 28 -14.71 1.44 -12.67
CA LEU A 28 -15.48 2.58 -12.18
C LEU A 28 -16.76 2.11 -11.47
N LYS A 29 -17.48 1.15 -12.05
CA LYS A 29 -18.70 0.59 -11.44
C LYS A 29 -18.37 -0.09 -10.11
N LYS A 30 -17.41 -1.01 -10.09
CA LYS A 30 -17.01 -1.75 -8.88
C LYS A 30 -16.56 -0.82 -7.75
N ILE A 31 -15.77 0.21 -8.07
CA ILE A 31 -15.30 1.16 -7.07
C ILE A 31 -16.47 2.00 -6.53
N ASN A 32 -17.39 2.47 -7.37
CA ASN A 32 -18.58 3.19 -6.92
C ASN A 32 -19.51 2.33 -6.04
N ASP A 33 -19.61 1.02 -6.31
CA ASP A 33 -20.35 0.08 -5.45
C ASP A 33 -19.69 -0.04 -4.06
N ILE A 34 -18.35 -0.13 -4.00
CA ILE A 34 -17.59 -0.13 -2.74
C ILE A 34 -17.77 1.18 -1.97
N PHE A 35 -17.72 2.33 -2.65
CA PHE A 35 -17.96 3.62 -2.00
C PHE A 35 -19.39 3.75 -1.45
N SER A 36 -20.36 3.15 -2.12
CA SER A 36 -21.74 3.08 -1.61
C SER A 36 -21.82 2.27 -0.31
N LEU A 37 -21.08 1.16 -0.22
CA LEU A 37 -20.95 0.40 1.02
C LEU A 37 -20.25 1.20 2.12
N ILE A 38 -19.12 1.85 1.85
CA ILE A 38 -18.40 2.66 2.85
C ILE A 38 -19.26 3.83 3.35
N LYS A 39 -20.13 4.38 2.49
CA LYS A 39 -21.04 5.44 2.88
C LYS A 39 -22.04 4.99 3.96
N SER A 40 -22.42 3.72 4.02
CA SER A 40 -23.30 3.22 5.09
C SER A 40 -22.62 3.32 6.47
N ILE A 41 -21.30 3.10 6.52
CA ILE A 41 -20.49 3.19 7.75
C ILE A 41 -20.38 4.65 8.22
N LYS A 42 -20.37 5.63 7.31
CA LYS A 42 -20.30 7.07 7.65
C LYS A 42 -21.52 7.57 8.43
N ASN A 43 -22.63 6.83 8.45
CA ASN A 43 -23.81 7.20 9.24
C ASN A 43 -23.60 6.95 10.75
N ILE A 44 -22.53 6.26 11.14
CA ILE A 44 -22.19 6.02 12.52
C ILE A 44 -21.53 7.30 13.07
N ASP A 45 -22.07 7.82 14.17
CA ASP A 45 -21.49 8.96 14.87
C ASP A 45 -20.16 8.54 15.52
N THR A 46 -19.07 9.16 15.08
CA THR A 46 -17.72 8.95 15.64
C THR A 46 -17.23 10.16 16.44
N THR A 47 -18.12 11.06 16.88
CA THR A 47 -17.73 12.19 17.73
C THR A 47 -17.12 11.68 19.04
N ASN A 48 -15.98 12.26 19.40
CA ASN A 48 -15.18 11.87 20.58
C ASN A 48 -14.75 10.39 20.64
N ILE A 49 -14.74 9.67 19.51
CA ILE A 49 -14.19 8.31 19.43
C ILE A 49 -12.75 8.40 18.92
N GLU A 50 -11.79 7.96 19.73
CA GLU A 50 -10.39 7.87 19.31
C GLU A 50 -10.19 6.72 18.31
N PRO A 51 -9.47 6.93 17.19
CA PRO A 51 -9.17 5.87 16.24
C PRO A 51 -8.30 4.76 16.85
N LEU A 52 -8.67 3.50 16.59
CA LEU A 52 -7.87 2.34 16.98
C LEU A 52 -6.80 2.04 15.92
N TYR A 53 -5.53 2.37 16.21
CA TYR A 53 -4.42 2.17 15.26
C TYR A 53 -3.83 0.76 15.28
N TYR A 54 -3.74 0.13 16.45
CA TYR A 54 -3.22 -1.23 16.62
C TYR A 54 -4.05 -1.97 17.68
N PRO A 55 -4.48 -3.22 17.44
CA PRO A 55 -5.36 -3.93 18.38
C PRO A 55 -4.80 -4.05 19.81
N ILE A 56 -3.48 -4.17 19.95
CA ILE A 56 -2.81 -4.28 21.25
C ILE A 56 -2.95 -3.01 22.11
N SER A 57 -3.30 -1.85 21.53
CA SER A 57 -3.59 -0.62 22.28
C SER A 57 -4.71 -0.78 23.30
N LEU A 58 -5.63 -1.73 23.07
CA LEU A 58 -6.78 -1.98 23.95
C LEU A 58 -6.40 -2.70 25.25
N ILE A 59 -5.24 -3.34 25.27
CA ILE A 59 -4.80 -4.23 26.36
C ILE A 59 -3.51 -3.69 27.00
N GLN A 60 -2.68 -2.99 26.23
CA GLN A 60 -1.39 -2.46 26.69
C GLN A 60 -1.15 -1.07 26.10
N GLU A 61 -0.79 -0.12 26.97
CA GLU A 61 -0.37 1.21 26.54
C GLU A 61 0.94 1.12 25.76
N LYS A 62 0.86 1.49 24.47
CA LYS A 62 1.93 2.06 23.63
C LYS A 62 3.35 1.64 24.01
N ILE A 63 3.68 0.37 23.77
CA ILE A 63 5.06 -0.12 23.86
C ILE A 63 5.80 0.36 22.61
N LEU A 64 6.69 1.34 22.77
CA LEU A 64 7.67 1.64 21.73
C LEU A 64 8.66 0.47 21.69
N PHE A 65 8.53 -0.42 20.71
CA PHE A 65 9.45 -1.54 20.53
C PHE A 65 10.82 -1.02 20.09
N LEU A 66 11.67 -0.71 21.07
CA LEU A 66 13.04 -0.31 20.82
C LEU A 66 13.90 -1.53 20.50
N ARG A 67 14.51 -1.51 19.32
CA ARG A 67 15.56 -2.47 18.96
C ARG A 67 16.86 -2.04 19.62
N LYS A 68 17.59 -2.97 20.24
CA LYS A 68 18.93 -2.70 20.77
C LYS A 68 19.87 -2.24 19.66
N ASP A 69 20.71 -1.25 19.96
CA ASP A 69 21.74 -0.77 19.05
C ASP A 69 22.98 -1.68 19.09
N ILE A 70 22.84 -2.85 18.50
CA ILE A 70 23.89 -3.89 18.46
C ILE A 70 24.04 -4.35 17.01
N THR A 71 25.29 -4.49 16.57
CA THR A 71 25.61 -5.04 15.26
C THR A 71 25.33 -6.54 15.23
N ILE A 72 24.61 -7.00 14.21
CA ILE A 72 24.35 -8.42 14.01
C ILE A 72 25.46 -8.95 13.10
N LYS A 73 26.34 -9.80 13.64
CA LYS A 73 27.40 -10.49 12.90
C LYS A 73 26.82 -11.68 12.14
N ASN A 74 26.11 -11.36 11.09
CA ASN A 74 25.86 -12.20 9.92
C ASN A 74 25.14 -11.29 8.94
N ASN A 75 25.38 -11.49 7.65
CA ASN A 75 24.43 -11.30 6.54
C ASN A 75 25.22 -11.18 5.22
N ASN A 76 25.99 -12.22 4.86
CA ASN A 76 26.38 -12.41 3.46
C ASN A 76 25.20 -12.99 2.65
N TYR A 77 24.01 -12.38 2.79
CA TYR A 77 22.81 -12.72 2.03
C TYR A 77 22.83 -12.15 0.61
N PHE A 78 23.92 -11.50 0.23
CA PHE A 78 24.08 -10.87 -1.07
C PHE A 78 23.72 -11.80 -2.24
N LYS A 79 24.25 -13.03 -2.21
CA LYS A 79 23.92 -14.07 -3.19
C LYS A 79 22.45 -14.49 -3.11
N ASN A 80 21.89 -14.61 -1.90
CA ASN A 80 20.49 -15.00 -1.71
C ASN A 80 19.52 -13.93 -2.24
N TYR A 81 19.84 -12.65 -2.07
CA TYR A 81 19.03 -11.55 -2.57
C TYR A 81 19.09 -11.46 -4.10
N GLN A 82 20.27 -11.68 -4.67
CA GLN A 82 20.46 -11.64 -6.10
C GLN A 82 19.79 -12.80 -6.85
N ASN A 83 19.68 -13.97 -6.23
CA ASN A 83 19.01 -15.11 -6.86
C ASN A 83 17.54 -14.86 -7.24
N LEU A 84 16.86 -13.90 -6.58
CA LEU A 84 15.46 -13.54 -6.88
C LEU A 84 15.34 -12.38 -7.87
N ALA A 85 16.43 -11.74 -8.23
CA ALA A 85 16.40 -10.53 -9.02
C ALA A 85 16.18 -10.85 -10.51
N PRO A 86 15.36 -10.06 -11.21
CA PRO A 86 15.12 -10.29 -12.64
C PRO A 86 16.35 -9.93 -13.50
N ILE A 87 17.09 -8.86 -13.15
CA ILE A 87 18.26 -8.40 -13.90
C ILE A 87 19.32 -7.91 -12.93
N ILE A 88 20.53 -8.46 -13.04
CA ILE A 88 21.71 -8.06 -12.27
C ILE A 88 22.87 -7.86 -13.24
N HIS A 89 23.67 -6.83 -13.01
CA HIS A 89 24.94 -6.62 -13.68
C HIS A 89 25.96 -6.08 -12.69
N ASP A 90 27.18 -6.62 -12.69
CA ASP A 90 28.26 -6.22 -11.77
C ASP A 90 27.82 -6.05 -10.32
N SER A 91 27.02 -7.00 -9.82
CA SER A 91 26.51 -6.98 -8.46
C SER A 91 25.51 -5.84 -8.14
N LEU A 92 24.96 -5.17 -9.16
CA LEU A 92 23.95 -4.12 -9.06
C LEU A 92 22.61 -4.57 -9.64
N TYR A 93 21.51 -4.06 -9.08
CA TYR A 93 20.16 -4.24 -9.61
C TYR A 93 19.92 -3.21 -10.71
N ILE A 94 19.60 -3.67 -11.90
CA ILE A 94 19.42 -2.80 -13.05
C ILE A 94 17.95 -2.42 -13.19
N VAL A 95 17.70 -1.12 -13.25
CA VAL A 95 16.37 -0.54 -13.48
C VAL A 95 16.43 0.40 -14.69
N PRO A 96 15.32 0.56 -15.44
CA PRO A 96 15.24 1.54 -16.51
C PRO A 96 15.51 2.95 -15.98
N LYS A 97 16.43 3.69 -16.60
CA LYS A 97 16.64 5.09 -16.30
C LYS A 97 15.56 5.91 -17.01
N ILE A 98 14.72 6.58 -16.23
CA ILE A 98 13.72 7.52 -16.74
C ILE A 98 14.38 8.91 -16.73
N PHE A 99 14.41 9.58 -17.87
CA PHE A 99 14.85 10.98 -18.02
C PHE A 99 13.64 11.91 -18.05
#